data_AF-T1A5Z7-F1
#
_entry.id   AF-T1A5Z7-F1
#
_cell.length_a   1.000
_cell.length_b   1.000
_cell.length_c   1.000
_cell.angle_alpha   90.00
_cell.angle_beta   90.00
_cell.angle_gamma   90.00
#
_symmetry.space_group_name_H-M   'P 1'
#
loop_
_entity.id
_entity.type
_entity.pdbx_description
1 polymer ?
#
loop_
_entity_poly.entity_id
_entity_poly.type
_entity_poly.pdbx_seq_one_letter_code
_entity_poly.pdbx_strand_id
1 'polypeptide(L)'
;PGVAQVARAEVWLGTVTRGPFVVQVQAAGKLVPAESRWVAAPASGIVEAKYVEPGQTVARGAPLLRLSNPQVANAAQSALADYAAARADLLAKQQSQDSAVLAQRSSIEAMKVEVETAAMHLKADTTLAAQGIVPKFTYEDEKLKFQLEQQQLAFEY
;
A
#
# COMPACT_ATOMS: atom_id res chain seq x y z
N PRO A 1 98.14 -31.35 25.13
CA PRO A 1 96.99 -32.13 25.64
C PRO A 1 96.88 -31.98 27.17
N GLY A 2 95.78 -31.40 27.64
CA GLY A 2 95.49 -31.27 29.07
C GLY A 2 94.01 -31.46 29.31
N VAL A 3 93.61 -32.68 29.69
CA VAL A 3 92.26 -32.93 30.19
C VAL A 3 92.27 -32.63 31.69
N ALA A 4 91.44 -31.69 32.13
CA ALA A 4 91.24 -31.43 33.56
C ALA A 4 90.66 -32.70 34.20
N GLN A 5 91.44 -33.31 35.11
CA GLN A 5 91.00 -34.46 35.89
C GLN A 5 90.36 -33.95 37.18
N VAL A 6 89.12 -34.37 37.43
CA VAL A 6 88.36 -34.01 38.63
C VAL A 6 88.12 -35.29 39.43
N ALA A 7 88.23 -35.21 40.76
CA ALA A 7 88.08 -36.36 41.63
C ALA A 7 86.63 -36.89 41.58
N ARG A 8 86.47 -38.22 41.50
CA ARG A 8 85.13 -38.85 41.39
C ARG A 8 84.20 -38.49 42.56
N ALA A 9 84.77 -38.23 43.73
CA ALA A 9 84.05 -37.81 44.94
C ALA A 9 83.47 -36.39 44.86
N GLU A 10 83.96 -35.55 43.93
CA GLU A 10 83.50 -34.19 43.73
C GLU A 10 82.35 -34.09 42.71
N VAL A 11 81.89 -35.22 42.16
CA VAL A 11 80.85 -35.24 41.10
C VAL A 11 79.67 -36.12 41.49
N TRP A 12 78.46 -35.55 41.46
CA TRP A 12 77.21 -36.31 41.58
C TRP A 12 76.77 -36.84 40.21
N LEU A 13 76.67 -38.17 40.08
CA LEU A 13 76.16 -38.82 38.88
C LEU A 13 74.78 -39.41 39.19
N GLY A 14 73.80 -39.14 38.32
CA GLY A 14 72.47 -39.76 38.33
C GLY A 14 72.26 -40.62 37.07
N THR A 15 71.46 -41.69 37.19
CA THR A 15 71.10 -42.53 36.04
C THR A 15 69.89 -41.92 35.32
N VAL A 16 70.01 -41.66 34.02
CA VAL A 16 68.91 -41.11 33.22
C VAL A 16 68.00 -42.21 32.70
N THR A 17 66.70 -42.02 32.83
CA THR A 17 65.67 -42.94 32.29
C THR A 17 64.86 -42.24 31.22
N ARG A 18 64.66 -42.90 30.09
CA ARG A 18 63.87 -42.36 28.98
C ARG A 18 62.38 -42.50 29.31
N GLY A 19 61.66 -41.39 29.31
CA GLY A 19 60.22 -41.35 29.56
C GLY A 19 59.62 -40.03 29.07
N PRO A 20 58.29 -39.92 29.02
CA PRO A 20 57.62 -38.69 28.66
C PRO A 20 57.91 -37.60 29.70
N PHE A 21 58.46 -36.48 29.26
CA PHE A 21 58.71 -35.30 30.09
C PHE A 21 57.68 -34.23 29.75
N VAL A 22 56.67 -34.07 30.62
CA VAL A 22 55.58 -33.12 30.42
C VAL A 22 55.96 -31.77 31.02
N VAL A 23 56.07 -30.75 30.17
CA VAL A 23 56.27 -29.37 30.61
C VAL A 23 54.90 -28.72 30.78
N GLN A 24 54.51 -28.49 32.03
CA GLN A 24 53.27 -27.77 32.34
C GLN A 24 53.59 -26.29 32.54
N VAL A 25 53.03 -25.44 31.69
CA VAL A 25 53.16 -23.98 31.78
C VAL A 25 51.82 -23.39 32.23
N GLN A 26 51.85 -22.60 33.30
CA GLN A 26 50.68 -21.83 33.75
C GLN A 26 50.65 -20.51 32.97
N ALA A 27 49.59 -20.28 32.21
CA ALA A 27 49.37 -19.05 31.46
C ALA A 27 48.04 -18.43 31.88
N ALA A 28 48.04 -17.12 32.16
CA ALA A 28 46.82 -16.39 32.39
C ALA A 28 46.12 -16.10 31.06
N GLY A 29 44.85 -16.44 30.96
CA GLY A 29 43.99 -16.15 29.80
C GLY A 29 42.73 -15.42 30.23
N LYS A 30 42.13 -14.66 29.30
CA LYS A 30 40.83 -14.02 29.49
C LYS A 30 39.81 -14.70 28.59
N LEU A 31 38.69 -15.13 29.20
CA LEU A 31 37.53 -15.59 28.45
C LEU A 31 36.79 -14.38 27.88
N VAL A 32 36.52 -14.43 26.58
CA VAL A 32 35.74 -13.42 25.86
C VAL A 32 34.62 -14.11 25.09
N PRO A 33 33.48 -13.44 24.88
CA PRO A 33 32.40 -13.98 24.05
C PRO A 33 32.89 -14.29 22.63
N ALA A 34 32.43 -15.40 22.05
CA ALA A 34 32.75 -15.78 20.68
C ALA A 34 32.18 -14.78 19.66
N GLU A 35 30.98 -14.24 19.91
CA GLU A 35 30.34 -13.21 19.09
C GLU A 35 29.68 -12.15 19.97
N SER A 36 29.84 -10.88 19.61
CA SER A 36 29.14 -9.74 20.21
C SER A 36 28.39 -8.99 19.12
N ARG A 37 27.10 -8.70 19.34
CA ARG A 37 26.27 -7.99 18.37
C ARG A 37 25.50 -6.87 19.05
N TRP A 38 25.40 -5.73 18.37
CA TRP A 38 24.55 -4.63 18.77
C TRP A 38 23.13 -4.85 18.24
N VAL A 39 22.13 -4.66 19.08
CA VAL A 39 20.71 -4.70 18.70
C VAL A 39 20.18 -3.28 18.77
N ALA A 40 19.75 -2.74 17.63
CA ALA A 40 19.20 -1.40 17.52
C ALA A 40 17.75 -1.45 17.03
N ALA A 41 16.93 -0.51 17.51
CA ALA A 41 15.59 -0.32 16.97
C ALA A 41 15.68 0.35 15.60
N PRO A 42 14.88 -0.09 14.60
CA PRO A 42 14.90 0.49 13.26
C PRO A 42 14.25 1.89 13.18
N ALA A 43 13.50 2.28 14.21
CA ALA A 43 12.81 3.56 14.28
C ALA A 43 12.99 4.19 15.66
N SER A 44 13.01 5.52 15.70
CA SER A 44 13.01 6.29 16.93
C SER A 44 11.69 6.12 17.67
N GLY A 45 11.73 6.12 19.00
CA GLY A 45 10.56 6.02 19.85
C GLY A 45 10.94 6.15 21.32
N ILE A 46 9.93 6.34 22.17
CA ILE A 46 10.09 6.39 23.62
C ILE A 46 10.05 4.95 24.13
N VAL A 47 11.01 4.55 24.96
CA VAL A 47 10.99 3.22 25.60
C VAL A 47 9.85 3.20 26.62
N GLU A 48 8.84 2.39 26.35
CA GLU A 48 7.65 2.26 27.19
C GLU A 48 7.80 1.10 28.18
N ALA A 49 8.43 0.00 27.75
CA ALA A 49 8.68 -1.16 28.61
C ALA A 49 10.03 -1.80 28.30
N LYS A 50 10.66 -2.32 29.35
CA LYS A 50 11.84 -3.19 29.28
C LYS A 50 11.45 -4.57 29.79
N TYR A 51 11.66 -5.59 28.96
CA TYR A 51 11.26 -6.97 29.27
C TYR A 51 12.41 -7.85 29.77
N VAL A 52 13.66 -7.41 29.54
CA VAL A 52 14.86 -8.21 29.82
C VAL A 52 15.88 -7.37 30.59
N GLU A 53 16.47 -7.98 31.61
CA GLU A 53 17.55 -7.38 32.40
C GLU A 53 18.94 -7.81 31.91
N PRO A 54 20.00 -7.00 32.15
CA PRO A 54 21.37 -7.38 31.79
C PRO A 54 21.77 -8.75 32.36
N GLY A 55 22.33 -9.61 31.51
CA GLY A 55 22.78 -10.95 31.89
C GLY A 55 21.72 -12.05 31.79
N GLN A 56 20.46 -11.71 31.49
CA GLN A 56 19.43 -12.73 31.23
C GLN A 56 19.63 -13.39 29.85
N THR A 57 19.39 -14.70 29.80
CA THR A 57 19.37 -15.46 28.55
C THR A 57 18.06 -15.23 27.81
N VAL A 58 18.14 -14.94 26.51
CA VAL A 58 16.98 -14.69 25.64
C VAL A 58 16.94 -15.66 24.47
N ALA A 59 15.73 -16.07 24.09
CA ALA A 59 15.52 -16.84 22.86
C ALA A 59 15.49 -15.93 21.63
N ARG A 60 15.73 -16.51 20.45
CA ARG A 60 15.60 -15.77 19.18
C ARG A 60 14.18 -15.25 19.01
N GLY A 61 14.06 -13.95 18.73
CA GLY A 61 12.77 -13.28 18.54
C GLY A 61 12.07 -12.85 19.84
N ALA A 62 12.68 -13.10 21.00
CA ALA A 62 12.13 -12.60 22.26
C ALA A 62 12.11 -11.05 22.28
N PRO A 63 11.00 -10.42 22.66
CA PRO A 63 10.91 -8.96 22.77
C PRO A 63 11.81 -8.48 23.92
N LEU A 64 12.74 -7.57 23.62
CA LEU A 64 13.64 -7.00 24.62
C LEU A 64 13.07 -5.70 25.22
N LEU A 65 12.52 -4.85 24.35
CA LEU A 65 12.01 -3.53 24.67
C LEU A 65 10.71 -3.29 23.89
N ARG A 66 9.78 -2.51 24.46
CA ARG A 66 8.65 -1.93 23.74
C ARG A 66 8.90 -0.44 23.53
N LEU A 67 8.79 0.03 22.29
CA LEU A 67 8.89 1.44 21.96
C LEU A 67 7.52 1.96 21.54
N SER A 68 7.18 3.16 21.99
CA SER A 68 6.02 3.92 21.51
C SER A 68 6.49 5.09 20.64
N ASN A 69 5.85 5.27 19.49
CA ASN A 69 6.09 6.42 18.62
C ASN A 69 4.76 7.12 18.30
N PRO A 70 4.43 8.23 19.00
CA PRO A 70 3.16 8.92 18.79
C PRO A 70 3.06 9.57 17.40
N GLN A 71 4.17 9.92 16.76
CA GLN A 71 4.15 10.50 15.41
C GLN A 71 3.70 9.47 14.38
N VAL A 72 4.19 8.23 14.47
CA VAL A 72 3.78 7.13 13.57
C VAL A 72 2.31 6.78 13.80
N ALA A 73 1.85 6.74 15.06
CA ALA A 73 0.45 6.49 15.38
C ALA A 73 -0.47 7.60 14.80
N ASN A 74 -0.09 8.86 14.97
CA ASN A 74 -0.84 10.00 14.42
C ASN A 74 -0.86 9.99 12.88
N ALA A 75 0.27 9.67 12.25
CA ALA A 75 0.36 9.55 10.79
C ALA A 75 -0.55 8.42 10.25
N ALA A 76 -0.58 7.27 10.93
CA ALA A 76 -1.47 6.17 10.57
C ALA A 76 -2.94 6.57 10.70
N GLN A 77 -3.30 7.29 11.78
CA GLN A 77 -4.67 7.76 11.98
C GLN A 77 -5.09 8.79 10.92
N SER A 78 -4.19 9.71 10.55
CA SER A 78 -4.45 10.66 9.46
C SER A 78 -4.68 9.94 8.13
N ALA A 79 -3.81 8.97 7.80
CA ALA A 79 -3.94 8.20 6.56
C ALA A 79 -5.25 7.40 6.49
N LEU A 80 -5.72 6.87 7.63
CA LEU A 80 -7.03 6.21 7.70
C LEU A 80 -8.18 7.19 7.48
N ALA A 81 -8.10 8.40 8.02
CA ALA A 81 -9.10 9.45 7.80
C ALA A 81 -9.13 9.89 6.32
N ASP A 82 -7.97 10.11 5.72
CA ASP A 82 -7.84 10.47 4.30
C ASP A 82 -8.41 9.39 3.39
N TYR A 83 -8.12 8.12 3.70
CA TYR A 83 -8.69 6.98 2.98
C TYR A 83 -10.23 6.93 3.08
N ALA A 84 -10.78 7.17 4.28
CA ALA A 84 -12.22 7.20 4.48
C ALA A 84 -12.89 8.35 3.70
N ALA A 85 -12.28 9.54 3.69
CA ALA A 85 -12.75 10.68 2.92
C ALA A 85 -12.74 10.38 1.41
N ALA A 86 -11.62 9.88 0.88
CA ALA A 86 -11.50 9.53 -0.53
C ALA A 86 -12.53 8.45 -0.96
N ARG A 87 -12.83 7.50 -0.07
CA ARG A 87 -13.87 6.49 -0.31
C ARG A 87 -15.27 7.08 -0.33
N ALA A 88 -15.58 8.01 0.57
CA ALA A 88 -16.86 8.71 0.58
C ALA A 88 -17.05 9.55 -0.69
N ASP A 89 -16.00 10.26 -1.13
CA ASP A 89 -16.01 11.05 -2.36
C ASP A 89 -16.23 10.18 -3.60
N LEU A 90 -15.59 9.00 -3.65
CA LEU A 90 -15.79 8.06 -4.74
C LEU A 90 -17.25 7.62 -4.82
N LEU A 91 -17.86 7.26 -3.69
CA LEU A 91 -19.26 6.83 -3.62
C LEU A 91 -20.22 7.98 -4.02
N ALA A 92 -19.96 9.19 -3.55
CA ALA A 92 -20.74 10.37 -3.93
C ALA A 92 -20.65 10.65 -5.44
N LYS A 93 -19.46 10.54 -6.03
CA LYS A 93 -19.25 10.69 -7.49
C LYS A 93 -19.97 9.61 -8.28
N GLN A 94 -19.93 8.35 -7.84
CA GLN A 94 -20.66 7.26 -8.47
C GLN A 94 -22.17 7.52 -8.45
N GLN A 95 -22.72 7.90 -7.30
CA GLN A 95 -24.14 8.22 -7.20
C GLN A 95 -24.56 9.41 -8.09
N SER A 96 -23.72 10.45 -8.14
CA SER A 96 -23.95 11.60 -9.02
C SER A 96 -23.88 11.20 -10.50
N GLN A 97 -22.95 10.30 -10.87
CA GLN A 97 -22.82 9.81 -12.23
C GLN A 97 -24.03 8.97 -12.62
N ASP A 98 -24.48 8.05 -11.76
CA ASP A 98 -25.67 7.23 -12.01
C ASP A 98 -26.91 8.10 -12.18
N SER A 99 -27.05 9.12 -11.33
CA SER A 99 -28.14 10.10 -11.44
C SER A 99 -28.06 10.90 -12.74
N ALA A 100 -26.87 11.32 -13.16
CA ALA A 100 -26.67 12.02 -14.42
C ALA A 100 -27.00 11.14 -15.64
N VAL A 101 -26.61 9.86 -15.61
CA VAL A 101 -26.96 8.88 -16.67
C VAL A 101 -28.47 8.67 -16.74
N LEU A 102 -29.15 8.54 -15.60
CA LEU A 102 -30.60 8.40 -15.54
C LEU A 102 -31.33 9.65 -16.05
N ALA A 103 -30.86 10.85 -15.66
CA ALA A 103 -31.40 12.12 -16.14
C ALA A 103 -31.22 12.26 -17.65
N GLN A 104 -30.03 11.93 -18.17
CA GLN A 104 -29.73 11.94 -19.60
C GLN A 104 -30.65 11.00 -20.38
N ARG A 105 -30.83 9.77 -19.90
CA ARG A 105 -31.77 8.81 -20.51
C ARG A 105 -33.20 9.34 -20.52
N SER A 106 -33.63 9.94 -19.42
CA SER A 106 -34.98 10.51 -19.30
C SER A 106 -35.18 11.67 -20.29
N SER A 107 -34.15 12.50 -20.50
CA SER A 107 -34.15 13.56 -21.52
C SER A 107 -34.26 13.01 -22.94
N ILE A 108 -33.50 11.96 -23.26
CA ILE A 108 -33.57 11.30 -24.58
C ILE A 108 -34.97 10.69 -24.82
N GLU A 109 -35.55 10.02 -23.83
CA GLU A 109 -36.91 9.46 -23.96
C GLU A 109 -37.96 10.56 -24.11
N ALA A 110 -37.83 11.69 -23.41
CA ALA A 110 -38.72 12.84 -23.60
C ALA A 110 -38.62 13.40 -25.04
N MET A 111 -37.41 13.55 -25.57
CA MET A 111 -37.19 14.00 -26.95
C MET A 111 -37.80 13.02 -27.97
N LYS A 112 -37.73 11.70 -27.73
CA LYS A 112 -38.39 10.72 -28.60
C LYS A 112 -39.90 10.88 -28.63
N VAL A 113 -40.52 11.08 -27.46
CA VAL A 113 -41.97 11.31 -27.35
C VAL A 113 -42.37 12.59 -28.08
N GLU A 114 -41.54 13.64 -28.00
CA GLU A 114 -41.76 14.90 -28.71
C GLU A 114 -41.71 14.71 -30.24
N VAL A 115 -40.66 14.04 -30.75
CA VAL A 115 -40.55 13.69 -32.18
C VAL A 115 -41.72 12.83 -32.65
N GLU A 116 -42.15 11.85 -31.86
CA GLU A 116 -43.29 11.00 -32.20
C GLU A 116 -44.60 11.80 -32.25
N THR A 117 -44.78 12.75 -31.32
CA THR A 117 -45.94 13.65 -31.29
C THR A 117 -45.94 14.57 -32.52
N ALA A 118 -44.80 15.18 -32.86
CA ALA A 118 -44.66 15.99 -34.07
C ALA A 118 -44.89 15.17 -35.35
N ALA A 119 -44.45 13.91 -35.40
CA ALA A 119 -44.75 13.01 -36.52
C ALA A 119 -46.27 12.75 -36.66
N MET A 120 -46.98 12.58 -35.54
CA MET A 120 -48.43 12.42 -35.54
C MET A 120 -49.16 13.68 -36.03
N HIS A 121 -48.75 14.86 -35.57
CA HIS A 121 -49.31 16.14 -36.03
C HIS A 121 -49.08 16.35 -37.54
N LEU A 122 -47.84 16.16 -38.00
CA LEU A 122 -47.50 16.25 -39.42
C LEU A 122 -48.35 15.28 -40.26
N LYS A 123 -48.61 14.07 -39.77
CA LYS A 123 -49.46 13.09 -40.46
C LYS A 123 -50.94 13.50 -40.50
N ALA A 124 -51.45 14.14 -39.45
CA ALA A 124 -52.81 14.69 -39.46
C ALA A 124 -52.91 15.85 -40.47
N ASP A 125 -51.96 16.78 -40.42
CA ASP A 125 -51.97 17.99 -41.24
C ASP A 125 -51.69 17.72 -42.71
N THR A 126 -50.86 16.72 -43.05
CA THR A 126 -50.74 16.23 -44.45
C THR A 126 -52.09 15.80 -45.02
N THR A 127 -52.88 15.08 -44.22
CA THR A 127 -54.20 14.60 -44.64
C THR A 127 -55.19 15.76 -44.82
N LEU A 128 -55.19 16.72 -43.90
CA LEU A 128 -56.06 17.90 -43.94
C LEU A 128 -55.64 18.90 -45.05
N ALA A 129 -54.35 19.07 -45.30
CA ALA A 129 -53.82 19.90 -46.37
C ALA A 129 -54.16 19.31 -47.76
N ALA A 130 -54.14 17.99 -47.92
CA ALA A 130 -54.59 17.32 -49.14
C ALA A 130 -56.08 17.57 -49.43
N GLN A 131 -56.89 17.79 -48.39
CA GLN A 131 -58.31 18.14 -48.48
C GLN A 131 -58.53 19.67 -48.61
N GLY A 132 -57.47 20.49 -48.63
CA GLY A 132 -57.54 21.94 -48.72
C GLY A 132 -58.00 22.65 -47.45
N ILE A 133 -58.03 21.96 -46.31
CA ILE A 133 -58.55 22.46 -45.04
C ILE A 133 -57.51 23.29 -44.28
N VAL A 134 -56.23 22.92 -44.37
CA VAL A 134 -55.11 23.60 -43.68
C VAL A 134 -54.26 24.39 -44.69
N PRO A 135 -53.83 25.64 -44.38
CA PRO A 135 -52.95 26.42 -45.23
C PRO A 135 -51.59 25.74 -45.48
N LYS A 136 -51.02 25.91 -46.67
CA LYS A 136 -49.69 25.37 -47.04
C LYS A 136 -48.58 25.81 -46.07
N PHE A 137 -48.63 27.05 -45.60
CA PHE A 137 -47.64 27.59 -44.68
C PHE A 137 -47.60 26.82 -43.35
N THR A 138 -48.76 26.50 -42.77
CA THR A 138 -48.86 25.73 -41.52
C THR A 138 -48.27 24.33 -41.68
N TYR A 139 -48.53 23.68 -42.81
CA TYR A 139 -47.94 22.38 -43.12
C TYR A 139 -46.41 22.44 -43.28
N GLU A 140 -45.88 23.46 -43.94
CA GLU A 140 -44.42 23.63 -44.10
C GLU A 140 -43.72 23.92 -42.76
N ASP A 141 -44.38 24.67 -41.87
CA ASP A 141 -43.89 24.95 -40.51
C ASP A 141 -43.82 23.68 -39.65
N GLU A 142 -44.91 22.89 -39.61
CA GLU A 142 -44.97 21.57 -38.95
C GLU A 142 -43.88 20.62 -39.46
N LYS A 143 -43.66 20.60 -40.78
CA LYS A 143 -42.63 19.77 -41.40
C LYS A 143 -41.22 20.19 -40.97
N LEU A 144 -40.97 21.49 -40.90
CA LEU A 144 -39.68 22.03 -40.45
C LEU A 144 -39.45 21.70 -38.98
N LYS A 145 -40.47 21.88 -38.13
CA LYS A 145 -40.41 21.56 -36.70
C LYS A 145 -40.06 20.09 -36.46
N PHE A 146 -40.76 19.18 -37.13
CA PHE A 146 -40.45 17.75 -37.07
C PHE A 146 -39.00 17.43 -37.48
N GLN A 147 -38.49 18.08 -38.54
CA GLN A 147 -37.10 17.88 -38.98
C GLN A 147 -36.07 18.36 -37.95
N LEU A 148 -36.34 19.49 -37.28
CA LEU A 148 -35.47 20.04 -36.25
C LEU A 148 -35.43 19.13 -35.01
N GLU A 149 -36.59 18.67 -34.53
CA GLU A 149 -36.68 17.76 -33.40
C GLU A 149 -36.03 16.41 -33.70
N GLN A 150 -36.18 15.89 -34.94
CA GLN A 150 -35.46 14.69 -35.37
C GLN A 150 -33.94 14.89 -35.36
N GLN A 151 -33.45 16.04 -35.84
CA GLN A 151 -32.02 16.33 -35.81
C GLN A 151 -31.50 16.43 -34.37
N GLN A 152 -32.23 17.07 -33.47
CA GLN A 152 -31.85 17.17 -32.05
C GLN A 152 -31.73 15.78 -31.41
N LEU A 153 -32.72 14.90 -31.64
CA LEU A 153 -32.65 13.53 -31.15
C LEU A 153 -31.45 12.75 -31.74
N ALA A 154 -31.14 12.96 -33.02
CA ALA A 154 -30.01 12.30 -33.68
C ALA A 154 -28.64 12.77 -33.18
N PHE A 155 -28.52 14.01 -32.67
CA PHE A 155 -27.28 14.50 -32.05
C PHE A 155 -27.00 13.88 -30.68
N GLU A 156 -28.05 13.47 -29.95
CA GLU A 156 -27.93 12.91 -28.60
C GLU A 156 -27.62 11.40 -28.58
N TYR A 157 -27.61 10.75 -29.75
CA TYR A 157 -27.34 9.33 -29.97
C TYR A 157 -25.90 9.05 -30.38
#